data_AF-A0A480NTG5-F1
#
_entry.id   AF-A0A480NTG5-F1
#
_cell.length_a   1.000
_cell.length_b   1.000
_cell.length_c   1.000
_cell.angle_alpha   90.00
_cell.angle_beta   90.00
_cell.angle_gamma   90.00
#
_symmetry.space_group_name_H-M   'P 1'
#
loop_
_entity.id
_entity.type
_entity.pdbx_description
1 polymer ?
#
loop_
_entity_poly.entity_id
_entity_poly.type
_entity_poly.pdbx_seq_one_letter_code
_entity_poly.pdbx_strand_id
1 'polypeptide(L)'
;MSYIFFFYPSLFLPFRALASSAPIWHFENLVPCGVFMKTVTKDFRESGPNCSETIRRSWDAINRLARKGTGLHWLSEALHLCTPLTNSQDVQRLKDWISETWVNLAMVDYPYESDFLQPLPAWPIKVVCQYLKNPNVSDSLLVQNIFQALNVYYNYSGQARCLNISETATSSLGALGWSYQACTEMVMPFCSNGIDDMFEPNSWDLKEFSDDCFRQWGVRPRPYWITTVYGGKNISSHTNIIFSNGELDPWSGGGVTKNVTDTLVAIVIPKGAHHLDLRANTAFDPTTVLLARSLEVRYMKQWIKDFYASLRRKH
;
A
#
# COMPACT_ATOMS: atom_id res chain seq x y z
N MET A 1 -1.46 8.29 10.72
CA MET A 1 -2.32 9.00 11.69
C MET A 1 -1.87 10.46 11.83
N SER A 2 -1.95 11.22 10.74
CA SER A 2 -1.42 12.61 10.65
C SER A 2 -2.45 13.67 11.07
N TYR A 3 -3.68 13.23 11.34
CA TYR A 3 -4.84 14.11 11.45
C TYR A 3 -5.11 14.64 12.87
N ILE A 4 -4.57 13.99 13.90
CA ILE A 4 -4.68 14.42 15.32
C ILE A 4 -4.19 15.86 15.49
N PHE A 5 -3.25 16.29 14.66
CA PHE A 5 -2.59 17.59 14.74
C PHE A 5 -3.39 18.74 14.14
N PHE A 6 -4.49 18.50 13.40
CA PHE A 6 -5.29 19.57 12.80
C PHE A 6 -6.32 20.18 13.77
N PHE A 7 -6.75 19.45 14.82
CA PHE A 7 -7.91 19.82 15.64
C PHE A 7 -7.62 20.20 17.10
N TYR A 8 -6.44 19.87 17.65
CA TYR A 8 -6.14 20.12 19.07
C TYR A 8 -4.89 21.01 19.29
N PRO A 9 -4.96 22.32 18.98
CA PRO A 9 -3.84 23.27 19.13
C PRO A 9 -3.29 23.43 20.54
N SER A 10 -4.15 23.25 21.54
CA SER A 10 -3.93 23.72 22.92
C SER A 10 -3.57 22.63 23.93
N LEU A 11 -3.72 21.34 23.56
CA LEU A 11 -3.43 20.20 24.44
C LEU A 11 -2.09 19.52 24.16
N PHE A 12 -1.51 19.74 22.97
CA PHE A 12 -0.19 19.25 22.61
C PHE A 12 0.74 20.43 22.40
N LEU A 13 1.95 20.33 22.96
CA LEU A 13 3.08 21.22 22.70
C LEU A 13 3.11 21.59 21.20
N PRO A 14 3.23 22.87 20.86
CA PRO A 14 2.75 23.44 19.59
C PRO A 14 3.23 22.63 18.37
N PHE A 15 2.25 22.02 17.69
CA PHE A 15 2.25 21.45 16.34
C PHE A 15 3.61 21.05 15.79
N ARG A 16 4.10 19.85 16.09
CA ARG A 16 5.26 19.25 15.45
C ARG A 16 4.92 17.82 15.12
N ALA A 17 5.05 17.43 13.86
CA ALA A 17 4.73 16.08 13.43
C ALA A 17 5.72 15.57 12.40
N LEU A 18 6.07 14.29 12.54
CA LEU A 18 6.61 13.47 11.47
C LEU A 18 5.47 12.60 10.95
N ALA A 19 4.96 12.95 9.78
CA ALA A 19 3.92 12.23 9.06
C ALA A 19 4.56 11.34 8.00
N SER A 20 5.06 10.17 8.42
CA SER A 20 5.65 9.20 7.50
C SER A 20 4.60 8.40 6.74
N SER A 21 4.76 8.36 5.41
CA SER A 21 3.94 7.62 4.44
C SER A 21 2.45 7.86 4.61
N ALA A 22 2.11 9.13 4.83
CA ALA A 22 0.75 9.56 5.12
C ALA A 22 0.02 10.05 3.85
N PRO A 23 -0.98 9.30 3.34
CA PRO A 23 -1.67 9.62 2.10
C PRO A 23 -2.78 10.66 2.30
N ILE A 24 -2.44 11.84 2.86
CA ILE A 24 -3.44 12.83 3.29
C ILE A 24 -4.24 13.48 2.15
N TRP A 25 -3.81 13.31 0.90
CA TRP A 25 -4.47 13.78 -0.31
C TRP A 25 -5.15 12.66 -1.09
N HIS A 26 -5.25 11.45 -0.56
CA HIS A 26 -5.91 10.32 -1.24
C HIS A 26 -7.43 10.34 -1.10
N PHE A 27 -8.05 11.50 -1.33
CA PHE A 27 -9.49 11.70 -1.17
C PHE A 27 -10.06 12.44 -2.39
N GLU A 28 -11.32 12.14 -2.71
CA GLU A 28 -12.05 12.77 -3.81
C GLU A 28 -11.29 12.74 -5.15
N ASN A 29 -11.00 13.92 -5.72
CA ASN A 29 -10.23 14.12 -6.94
C ASN A 29 -8.90 14.84 -6.68
N LEU A 30 -8.43 14.87 -5.42
CA LEU A 30 -7.18 15.53 -5.06
C LEU A 30 -5.97 14.86 -5.74
N VAL A 31 -6.06 13.56 -5.98
CA VAL A 31 -5.11 12.75 -6.77
C VAL A 31 -5.90 11.78 -7.68
N PRO A 32 -5.33 11.33 -8.80
CA PRO A 32 -5.97 10.32 -9.65
C PRO A 32 -6.14 8.99 -8.91
N CYS A 33 -7.31 8.34 -9.00
CA CYS A 33 -7.58 7.06 -8.33
C CYS A 33 -6.63 5.91 -8.72
N GLY A 34 -6.00 6.00 -9.90
CA GLY A 34 -5.08 4.99 -10.41
C GLY A 34 -3.64 5.15 -9.96
N VAL A 35 -3.29 6.25 -9.26
CA VAL A 35 -1.89 6.54 -8.87
C VAL A 35 -1.30 5.44 -7.99
N PHE A 36 -2.12 4.83 -7.15
CA PHE A 36 -1.71 3.76 -6.25
C PHE A 36 -1.29 2.51 -7.03
N MET A 37 -2.19 1.97 -7.86
CA MET A 37 -1.94 0.75 -8.66
C MET A 37 -0.84 0.96 -9.72
N LYS A 38 -0.72 2.18 -10.25
CA LYS A 38 0.38 2.57 -11.13
C LYS A 38 1.74 2.52 -10.43
N THR A 39 1.80 2.94 -9.16
CA THR A 39 3.03 2.87 -8.37
C THR A 39 3.40 1.43 -8.05
N VAL A 40 2.44 0.61 -7.61
CA VAL A 40 2.66 -0.84 -7.44
C VAL A 40 3.22 -1.46 -8.74
N THR A 41 2.64 -1.12 -9.89
CA THR A 41 3.12 -1.64 -11.18
C THR A 41 4.54 -1.17 -11.51
N LYS A 42 4.90 0.08 -11.16
CA LYS A 42 6.26 0.61 -11.33
C LYS A 42 7.27 -0.22 -10.53
N ASP A 43 6.96 -0.57 -9.28
CA ASP A 43 7.86 -1.32 -8.41
C ASP A 43 8.20 -2.71 -8.97
N PHE A 44 7.19 -3.42 -9.46
CA PHE A 44 7.37 -4.73 -10.11
C PHE A 44 8.14 -4.60 -11.42
N ARG A 45 7.87 -3.56 -12.22
CA ARG A 45 8.58 -3.30 -13.48
C ARG A 45 10.07 -3.01 -13.25
N GLU A 46 10.41 -2.26 -12.22
CA GLU A 46 11.79 -1.89 -11.90
C GLU A 46 12.56 -3.02 -11.18
N SER A 47 11.84 -3.97 -10.57
CA SER A 47 12.43 -5.08 -9.82
C SER A 47 12.78 -6.31 -10.66
N GLY A 48 12.25 -6.44 -11.88
CA GLY A 48 12.63 -7.52 -12.77
C GLY A 48 12.12 -7.37 -14.20
N PRO A 49 12.86 -7.87 -15.21
CA PRO A 49 12.46 -7.77 -16.60
C PRO A 49 11.17 -8.56 -16.84
N ASN A 50 10.21 -7.93 -17.51
CA ASN A 50 8.90 -8.50 -17.86
C ASN A 50 8.03 -8.95 -16.68
N CYS A 51 8.36 -8.57 -15.44
CA CYS A 51 7.63 -9.04 -14.26
C CYS A 51 6.19 -8.52 -14.25
N SER A 52 6.02 -7.20 -14.45
CA SER A 52 4.70 -6.57 -14.59
C SER A 52 3.88 -7.12 -15.76
N GLU A 53 4.53 -7.41 -16.89
CA GLU A 53 3.91 -7.94 -18.10
C GLU A 53 3.41 -9.37 -17.87
N THR A 54 4.19 -10.18 -17.16
CA THR A 54 3.83 -11.54 -16.77
C THR A 54 2.64 -11.54 -15.81
N ILE A 55 2.61 -10.65 -14.82
CA ILE A 55 1.47 -10.48 -13.92
C ILE A 55 0.23 -10.04 -14.70
N ARG A 56 0.34 -9.03 -15.57
CA ARG A 56 -0.78 -8.55 -16.39
C ARG A 56 -1.37 -9.66 -17.26
N ARG A 57 -0.53 -10.47 -17.89
CA ARG A 57 -0.98 -11.61 -18.70
C ARG A 57 -1.66 -12.70 -17.86
N SER A 58 -1.30 -12.83 -16.59
CA SER A 58 -1.81 -13.90 -15.71
C SER A 58 -3.31 -13.82 -15.49
N TRP A 59 -3.90 -12.63 -15.46
CA TRP A 59 -5.33 -12.44 -15.26
C TRP A 59 -6.15 -13.10 -16.37
N ASP A 60 -5.77 -12.85 -17.63
CA ASP A 60 -6.42 -13.47 -18.77
C ASP A 60 -6.20 -14.99 -18.82
N ALA A 61 -5.02 -15.47 -18.40
CA ALA A 61 -4.75 -16.90 -18.30
C ALA A 61 -5.65 -17.57 -17.26
N ILE A 62 -5.80 -16.97 -16.06
CA ILE A 62 -6.71 -17.44 -15.02
C ILE A 62 -8.15 -17.47 -15.56
N ASN A 63 -8.60 -16.39 -16.22
CA ASN A 63 -9.93 -16.32 -16.82
C ASN A 63 -10.17 -17.43 -17.87
N ARG A 64 -9.20 -17.67 -18.76
CA ARG A 64 -9.29 -18.74 -19.78
C ARG A 64 -9.31 -20.13 -19.17
N LEU A 65 -8.50 -20.37 -18.14
CA LEU A 65 -8.46 -21.66 -17.45
C LEU A 65 -9.76 -21.89 -16.67
N ALA A 66 -10.27 -20.89 -15.97
CA ALA A 66 -11.52 -20.98 -15.20
C ALA A 66 -12.75 -21.32 -16.06
N ARG A 67 -12.76 -20.94 -17.34
CA ARG A 67 -13.86 -21.25 -18.28
C ARG A 67 -13.85 -22.70 -18.79
N LYS A 68 -12.77 -23.45 -18.59
CA LYS A 68 -12.70 -24.87 -19.00
C LYS A 68 -13.42 -25.75 -17.98
N GLY A 69 -14.09 -26.81 -18.44
CA GLY A 69 -14.89 -27.69 -17.57
C GLY A 69 -14.14 -28.28 -16.37
N THR A 70 -12.86 -28.67 -16.53
CA THR A 70 -11.98 -29.15 -15.44
C THR A 70 -11.00 -28.09 -14.93
N GLY A 71 -11.14 -26.84 -15.38
CA GLY A 71 -10.15 -25.79 -15.15
C GLY A 71 -10.12 -25.24 -13.74
N LEU A 72 -11.26 -25.17 -13.05
CA LEU A 72 -11.32 -24.72 -11.65
C LEU A 72 -10.61 -25.69 -10.69
N HIS A 73 -10.79 -26.99 -10.91
CA HIS A 73 -10.05 -28.03 -10.19
C HIS A 73 -8.55 -27.91 -10.44
N TRP A 74 -8.15 -27.81 -11.72
CA TRP A 74 -6.76 -27.65 -12.09
C TRP A 74 -6.12 -26.39 -11.47
N LEU A 75 -6.83 -25.25 -11.44
CA LEU A 75 -6.36 -24.02 -10.80
C LEU A 75 -6.16 -24.20 -9.29
N SER A 76 -7.05 -24.94 -8.65
CA SER A 76 -7.00 -25.20 -7.21
C SER A 76 -5.77 -26.05 -6.85
N GLU A 77 -5.48 -27.07 -7.66
CA GLU A 77 -4.28 -27.89 -7.50
C GLU A 77 -3.00 -27.13 -7.85
N ALA A 78 -2.98 -26.39 -8.96
CA ALA A 78 -1.80 -25.66 -9.41
C ALA A 78 -1.36 -24.58 -8.40
N LEU A 79 -2.31 -23.92 -7.75
CA LEU A 79 -2.06 -22.91 -6.72
C LEU A 79 -1.96 -23.51 -5.29
N HIS A 80 -2.11 -24.83 -5.14
CA HIS A 80 -2.12 -25.51 -3.84
C HIS A 80 -3.10 -24.88 -2.84
N LEU A 81 -4.33 -24.58 -3.26
CA LEU A 81 -5.33 -23.92 -2.43
C LEU A 81 -5.88 -24.87 -1.35
N CYS A 82 -6.17 -24.34 -0.16
CA CYS A 82 -6.80 -25.13 0.91
C CYS A 82 -8.25 -25.49 0.62
N THR A 83 -8.94 -24.65 -0.16
CA THR A 83 -10.34 -24.83 -0.53
C THR A 83 -10.45 -24.79 -2.06
N PRO A 84 -11.11 -25.78 -2.69
CA PRO A 84 -11.23 -25.82 -4.14
C PRO A 84 -12.16 -24.71 -4.66
N LEU A 85 -11.84 -24.18 -5.83
CA LEU A 85 -12.67 -23.21 -6.54
C LEU A 85 -13.87 -23.91 -7.17
N THR A 86 -15.07 -23.39 -6.95
CA THR A 86 -16.32 -24.03 -7.41
C THR A 86 -17.10 -23.19 -8.40
N ASN A 87 -16.98 -21.87 -8.33
CA ASN A 87 -17.82 -20.94 -9.08
C ASN A 87 -17.04 -19.69 -9.49
N SER A 88 -17.67 -18.81 -10.27
CA SER A 88 -17.06 -17.56 -10.75
C SER A 88 -16.75 -16.56 -9.62
N GLN A 89 -17.48 -16.59 -8.50
CA GLN A 89 -17.22 -15.73 -7.35
C GLN A 89 -15.91 -16.16 -6.65
N ASP A 90 -15.63 -17.46 -6.56
CA ASP A 90 -14.36 -17.96 -6.04
C ASP A 90 -13.18 -17.53 -6.91
N VAL A 91 -13.37 -17.48 -8.24
CA VAL A 91 -12.35 -16.97 -9.17
C VAL A 91 -12.11 -15.47 -8.98
N GLN A 92 -13.17 -14.68 -8.77
CA GLN A 92 -13.00 -13.26 -8.47
C GLN A 92 -12.27 -13.07 -7.14
N ARG A 93 -12.68 -13.78 -6.07
CA ARG A 93 -11.99 -13.76 -4.77
C ARG A 93 -10.51 -14.14 -4.89
N LEU A 94 -10.19 -15.16 -5.69
CA LEU A 94 -8.81 -15.55 -5.95
C LEU A 94 -8.03 -14.38 -6.59
N LYS A 95 -8.60 -13.72 -7.59
CA LYS A 95 -7.92 -12.61 -8.29
C LYS A 95 -7.74 -11.39 -7.38
N ASP A 96 -8.74 -11.08 -6.57
CA ASP A 96 -8.66 -10.02 -5.56
C ASP A 96 -7.57 -10.31 -4.53
N TRP A 97 -7.47 -11.56 -4.07
CA TRP A 97 -6.43 -12.01 -3.13
C TRP A 97 -5.02 -11.97 -3.73
N ILE A 98 -4.86 -12.40 -5.00
CA ILE A 98 -3.58 -12.27 -5.72
C ILE A 98 -3.21 -10.79 -5.87
N SER A 99 -4.19 -9.94 -6.21
CA SER A 99 -3.98 -8.49 -6.34
C SER A 99 -3.54 -7.86 -5.03
N GLU A 100 -4.20 -8.20 -3.91
CA GLU A 100 -3.83 -7.78 -2.56
C GLU A 100 -2.39 -8.20 -2.22
N THR A 101 -1.97 -9.39 -2.65
CA THR A 101 -0.60 -9.88 -2.43
C THR A 101 0.44 -8.96 -3.08
N TRP A 102 0.21 -8.54 -4.33
CA TRP A 102 1.14 -7.64 -5.03
C TRP A 102 1.18 -6.25 -4.38
N VAL A 103 0.03 -5.75 -3.94
CA VAL A 103 -0.07 -4.49 -3.18
C VAL A 103 0.71 -4.59 -1.86
N ASN A 104 0.51 -5.67 -1.11
CA ASN A 104 1.21 -5.91 0.15
C ASN A 104 2.72 -5.97 -0.04
N LEU A 105 3.19 -6.69 -1.06
CA LEU A 105 4.61 -6.79 -1.41
C LEU A 105 5.23 -5.42 -1.71
N ALA A 106 4.53 -4.53 -2.42
CA ALA A 106 5.00 -3.16 -2.67
C ALA A 106 5.15 -2.35 -1.39
N MET A 107 4.19 -2.44 -0.47
CA MET A 107 4.29 -1.75 0.82
C MET A 107 5.47 -2.23 1.67
N VAL A 108 5.85 -3.51 1.57
CA VAL A 108 6.89 -4.13 2.40
C VAL A 108 8.16 -4.50 1.62
N ASP A 109 8.46 -3.81 0.52
CA ASP A 109 9.68 -4.02 -0.29
C ASP A 109 10.94 -3.47 0.40
N TYR A 110 11.24 -4.01 1.58
CA TYR A 110 12.32 -3.55 2.43
C TYR A 110 13.68 -4.13 2.03
N PRO A 111 14.79 -3.43 2.31
CA PRO A 111 16.15 -3.85 1.94
C PRO A 111 16.72 -4.98 2.80
N TYR A 112 15.95 -5.50 3.76
CA TYR A 112 16.33 -6.54 4.72
C TYR A 112 15.13 -7.42 5.05
N GLU A 113 15.39 -8.57 5.67
CA GLU A 113 14.33 -9.48 6.12
C GLU A 113 13.42 -8.81 7.15
N SER A 114 12.11 -8.95 6.99
CA SER A 114 11.15 -8.32 7.88
C SER A 114 9.95 -9.22 8.13
N ASP A 115 9.36 -9.07 9.31
CA ASP A 115 8.15 -9.79 9.72
C ASP A 115 7.12 -8.77 10.22
N PHE A 116 6.57 -8.00 9.28
CA PHE A 116 5.55 -6.98 9.58
C PHE A 116 4.15 -7.46 9.22
N LEU A 117 3.93 -7.83 7.95
CA LEU A 117 2.69 -8.46 7.48
C LEU A 117 2.83 -9.99 7.41
N GLN A 118 3.98 -10.43 6.91
CA GLN A 118 4.44 -11.81 6.81
C GLN A 118 5.97 -11.82 6.94
N PRO A 119 6.57 -12.96 7.30
CA PRO A 119 8.02 -13.15 7.21
C PRO A 119 8.44 -13.11 5.75
N LEU A 120 9.26 -12.12 5.37
CA LEU A 120 9.68 -11.89 4.00
C LEU A 120 11.19 -11.67 3.90
N PRO A 121 11.81 -12.10 2.79
CA PRO A 121 13.22 -11.85 2.52
C PRO A 121 13.49 -10.37 2.23
N ALA A 122 14.76 -10.00 2.16
CA ALA A 122 15.18 -8.71 1.63
C ALA A 122 14.78 -8.56 0.15
N TRP A 123 14.26 -7.40 -0.23
CA TRP A 123 13.75 -7.08 -1.58
C TRP A 123 12.77 -8.14 -2.09
N PRO A 124 11.65 -8.38 -1.39
CA PRO A 124 10.74 -9.46 -1.71
C PRO A 124 10.17 -9.34 -3.14
N ILE A 125 9.98 -8.13 -3.69
CA ILE A 125 9.54 -7.97 -5.09
C ILE A 125 10.59 -8.54 -6.05
N LYS A 126 11.88 -8.27 -5.82
CA LYS A 126 12.95 -8.83 -6.65
C LYS A 126 12.96 -10.35 -6.60
N VAL A 127 12.69 -10.95 -5.44
CA VAL A 127 12.63 -12.42 -5.28
C VAL A 127 11.46 -13.00 -6.06
N VAL A 128 10.24 -12.45 -5.93
CA VAL A 128 9.08 -12.96 -6.68
C VAL A 128 9.25 -12.77 -8.19
N CYS A 129 9.83 -11.64 -8.62
CA CYS A 129 10.10 -11.37 -10.02
C CYS A 129 11.13 -12.33 -10.63
N GLN A 130 11.87 -13.12 -9.83
CA GLN A 130 12.73 -14.17 -10.37
C GLN A 130 11.94 -15.29 -11.05
N TYR A 131 10.72 -15.56 -10.57
CA TYR A 131 9.81 -16.56 -11.13
C TYR A 131 8.99 -16.02 -12.32
N LEU A 132 8.90 -14.68 -12.45
CA LEU A 132 8.00 -14.01 -13.39
C LEU A 132 8.74 -13.33 -14.57
N LYS A 133 9.91 -13.84 -14.96
CA LYS A 133 10.77 -13.20 -15.99
C LYS A 133 10.30 -13.41 -17.44
N ASN A 134 9.55 -14.48 -17.70
CA ASN A 134 9.20 -14.88 -19.07
C ASN A 134 7.68 -14.80 -19.28
N PRO A 135 7.19 -13.75 -19.99
CA PRO A 135 5.78 -13.62 -20.30
C PRO A 135 5.34 -14.51 -21.46
N ASN A 136 6.24 -15.21 -22.16
CA ASN A 136 5.95 -16.05 -23.34
C ASN A 136 5.93 -17.55 -23.00
N VAL A 137 5.25 -17.90 -21.92
CA VAL A 137 5.05 -19.30 -21.47
C VAL A 137 3.61 -19.78 -21.73
N SER A 138 3.31 -21.07 -21.60
CA SER A 138 1.92 -21.53 -21.66
C SER A 138 1.11 -20.96 -20.49
N ASP A 139 -0.22 -20.84 -20.62
CA ASP A 139 -1.09 -20.36 -19.52
C ASP A 139 -0.93 -21.22 -18.26
N SER A 140 -0.75 -22.53 -18.42
CA SER A 140 -0.52 -23.45 -17.31
C SER A 140 0.80 -23.18 -16.59
N LEU A 141 1.90 -22.97 -17.34
CA LEU A 141 3.20 -22.64 -16.75
C LEU A 141 3.18 -21.23 -16.13
N LEU A 142 2.43 -20.30 -16.71
CA LEU A 142 2.24 -18.96 -16.16
C LEU A 142 1.62 -19.00 -14.75
N VAL A 143 0.53 -19.77 -14.58
CA VAL A 143 -0.11 -19.94 -13.27
C VAL A 143 0.82 -20.64 -12.27
N GLN A 144 1.62 -21.61 -12.71
CA GLN A 144 2.62 -22.25 -11.84
C GLN A 144 3.72 -21.26 -11.40
N ASN A 145 4.15 -20.36 -12.29
CA ASN A 145 5.10 -19.31 -11.92
C ASN A 145 4.49 -18.31 -10.93
N ILE A 146 3.21 -17.97 -11.09
CA ILE A 146 2.46 -17.16 -10.13
C ILE A 146 2.37 -17.86 -8.78
N PHE A 147 2.12 -19.17 -8.75
CA PHE A 147 2.17 -19.94 -7.50
C PHE A 147 3.53 -19.82 -6.80
N GLN A 148 4.65 -19.97 -7.53
CA GLN A 148 5.98 -19.82 -6.93
C GLN A 148 6.19 -18.41 -6.34
N ALA A 149 5.71 -17.37 -7.02
CA ALA A 149 5.73 -16.01 -6.50
C ALA A 149 4.86 -15.83 -5.24
N LEU A 150 3.63 -16.36 -5.23
CA LEU A 150 2.73 -16.33 -4.06
C LEU A 150 3.32 -17.11 -2.88
N ASN A 151 3.99 -18.23 -3.15
CA ASN A 151 4.61 -19.07 -2.13
C ASN A 151 5.73 -18.34 -1.37
N VAL A 152 6.42 -17.37 -1.99
CA VAL A 152 7.38 -16.50 -1.29
C VAL A 152 6.67 -15.64 -0.24
N TYR A 153 5.45 -15.16 -0.51
CA TYR A 153 4.72 -14.30 0.43
C TYR A 153 4.03 -15.10 1.54
N TYR A 154 3.35 -16.19 1.19
CA TYR A 154 2.53 -16.97 2.12
C TYR A 154 3.23 -18.14 2.78
N ASN A 155 4.41 -18.55 2.29
CA ASN A 155 5.09 -19.74 2.76
C ASN A 155 6.62 -19.61 2.76
N TYR A 156 7.14 -18.41 3.03
CA TYR A 156 8.60 -18.20 3.17
C TYR A 156 9.22 -19.11 4.24
N SER A 157 8.48 -19.36 5.34
CA SER A 157 8.91 -20.23 6.44
C SER A 157 8.81 -21.74 6.14
N GLY A 158 8.15 -22.14 5.04
CA GLY A 158 7.92 -23.53 4.67
C GLY A 158 6.89 -24.28 5.53
N GLN A 159 6.13 -23.58 6.37
CA GLN A 159 5.17 -24.19 7.31
C GLN A 159 3.77 -24.38 6.72
N ALA A 160 3.39 -23.60 5.70
CA ALA A 160 2.07 -23.67 5.10
C ALA A 160 1.95 -24.91 4.20
N ARG A 161 0.89 -25.71 4.43
CA ARG A 161 0.58 -26.90 3.62
C ARG A 161 -0.24 -26.56 2.37
N CYS A 162 -0.98 -25.46 2.41
CA CYS A 162 -1.84 -24.97 1.34
C CYS A 162 -2.05 -23.45 1.51
N LEU A 163 -2.52 -22.79 0.46
CA LEU A 163 -2.80 -21.35 0.46
C LEU A 163 -4.28 -21.09 0.76
N ASN A 164 -4.58 -20.41 1.87
CA ASN A 164 -5.95 -20.06 2.25
C ASN A 164 -6.32 -18.66 1.75
N ILE A 165 -7.14 -18.60 0.69
CA ILE A 165 -7.59 -17.33 0.09
C ILE A 165 -8.67 -16.60 0.92
N SER A 166 -9.11 -17.18 2.04
CA SER A 166 -10.07 -16.54 2.95
C SER A 166 -9.36 -15.74 4.07
N GLU A 167 -8.05 -15.93 4.23
CA GLU A 167 -7.24 -15.22 5.21
C GLU A 167 -6.56 -14.01 4.58
N THR A 168 -6.61 -12.87 5.27
CA THR A 168 -5.87 -11.66 4.90
C THR A 168 -4.72 -11.43 5.87
N ALA A 169 -3.58 -11.00 5.34
CA ALA A 169 -2.38 -10.71 6.13
C ALA A 169 -2.57 -9.53 7.11
N THR A 170 -3.66 -8.78 6.96
CA THR A 170 -4.02 -7.61 7.77
C THR A 170 -5.00 -7.94 8.90
N SER A 171 -5.42 -9.20 9.06
CA SER A 171 -6.39 -9.60 10.08
C SER A 171 -5.98 -9.21 11.51
N SER A 172 -4.68 -9.27 11.82
CA SER A 172 -4.09 -8.85 13.11
C SER A 172 -4.01 -7.33 13.30
N LEU A 173 -4.19 -6.54 12.24
CA LEU A 173 -4.07 -5.07 12.24
C LEU A 173 -5.41 -4.36 12.50
N GLY A 174 -6.43 -5.08 12.99
CA GLY A 174 -7.74 -4.49 13.29
C GLY A 174 -8.57 -4.22 12.03
N ALA A 175 -8.54 -5.15 11.06
CA ALA A 175 -9.23 -5.04 9.78
C ALA A 175 -10.72 -4.65 9.88
N LEU A 176 -11.45 -5.12 10.91
CA LEU A 176 -12.84 -4.73 11.15
C LEU A 176 -13.00 -3.25 11.49
N GLY A 177 -12.14 -2.71 12.35
CA GLY A 177 -12.16 -1.28 12.70
C GLY A 177 -11.82 -0.41 11.49
N TRP A 178 -10.80 -0.81 10.73
CA TRP A 178 -10.45 -0.12 9.49
C TRP A 178 -11.57 -0.17 8.45
N SER A 179 -12.23 -1.31 8.28
CA SER A 179 -13.38 -1.46 7.38
C SER A 179 -14.50 -0.49 7.74
N TYR A 180 -14.83 -0.34 9.03
CA TYR A 180 -15.80 0.65 9.48
C TYR A 180 -15.36 2.10 9.19
N GLN A 181 -14.07 2.42 9.41
CA GLN A 181 -13.53 3.75 9.09
C GLN A 181 -13.59 4.06 7.59
N ALA A 182 -13.24 3.10 6.73
CA ALA A 182 -13.32 3.24 5.27
C ALA A 182 -14.77 3.42 4.79
N CYS A 183 -15.73 2.77 5.45
CA CYS A 183 -17.16 2.90 5.16
C CYS A 183 -17.82 4.17 5.72
N THR A 184 -17.08 5.00 6.45
CA THR A 184 -17.61 6.24 7.06
C THR A 184 -16.84 7.47 6.60
N GLU A 185 -15.59 7.62 7.00
CA GLU A 185 -14.79 8.84 6.79
C GLU A 185 -13.58 8.61 5.87
N MET A 186 -12.89 7.47 5.98
CA MET A 186 -11.68 7.16 5.20
C MET A 186 -12.01 6.66 3.79
N VAL A 187 -12.84 7.41 3.07
CA VAL A 187 -13.37 7.04 1.75
C VAL A 187 -12.34 7.43 0.67
N MET A 188 -11.44 6.49 0.39
CA MET A 188 -10.30 6.68 -0.51
C MET A 188 -10.57 6.03 -1.88
N PRO A 189 -10.59 6.80 -2.98
CA PRO A 189 -10.94 6.28 -4.29
C PRO A 189 -9.77 5.55 -4.96
N PHE A 190 -9.93 4.24 -5.20
CA PHE A 190 -8.97 3.41 -5.93
C PHE A 190 -9.56 2.94 -7.26
N CYS A 191 -8.73 2.90 -8.30
CA CYS A 191 -9.09 2.32 -9.58
C CYS A 191 -7.87 1.69 -10.27
N SER A 192 -8.15 0.82 -11.24
CA SER A 192 -7.17 0.24 -12.16
C SER A 192 -7.71 0.34 -13.59
N ASN A 193 -6.84 0.54 -14.57
CA ASN A 193 -7.22 0.69 -15.98
C ASN A 193 -6.61 -0.38 -16.89
N GLY A 194 -5.68 -1.21 -16.40
CA GLY A 194 -5.00 -2.25 -17.18
C GLY A 194 -4.07 -1.74 -18.29
N ILE A 195 -3.86 -0.42 -18.38
CA ILE A 195 -2.98 0.25 -19.34
C ILE A 195 -1.76 0.79 -18.61
N ASP A 196 -1.97 1.71 -17.66
CA ASP A 196 -0.94 2.29 -16.79
C ASP A 196 -0.50 1.35 -15.68
N ASP A 197 -1.34 0.37 -15.35
CA ASP A 197 -1.13 -0.61 -14.29
C ASP A 197 -1.21 -2.06 -14.82
N MET A 198 -0.71 -3.02 -14.03
CA MET A 198 -0.68 -4.44 -14.39
C MET A 198 -1.93 -5.21 -13.97
N PHE A 199 -2.98 -4.55 -13.48
CA PHE A 199 -4.20 -5.19 -12.98
C PHE A 199 -5.30 -5.19 -14.04
N GLU A 200 -6.41 -5.89 -13.78
CA GLU A 200 -7.59 -5.77 -14.62
C GLU A 200 -8.27 -4.41 -14.41
N PRO A 201 -8.96 -3.87 -15.42
CA PRO A 201 -9.69 -2.62 -15.28
C PRO A 201 -10.79 -2.74 -14.22
N ASN A 202 -10.75 -1.85 -13.23
CA ASN A 202 -11.78 -1.68 -12.21
C ASN A 202 -12.00 -0.19 -11.95
N SER A 203 -13.21 0.29 -12.23
CA SER A 203 -13.57 1.70 -12.04
C SER A 203 -14.02 1.96 -10.61
N TRP A 204 -13.64 3.13 -10.07
CA TRP A 204 -14.18 3.59 -8.79
C TRP A 204 -15.67 3.94 -8.93
N ASP A 205 -16.54 3.17 -8.28
CA ASP A 205 -17.97 3.46 -8.16
C ASP A 205 -18.35 3.72 -6.69
N LEU A 206 -18.58 4.99 -6.37
CA LEU A 206 -18.99 5.41 -5.03
C LEU A 206 -20.37 4.87 -4.63
N LYS A 207 -21.29 4.66 -5.59
CA LYS A 207 -22.63 4.14 -5.30
C LYS A 207 -22.54 2.67 -4.89
N GLU A 208 -21.80 1.87 -5.65
CA GLU A 208 -21.57 0.45 -5.31
C GLU A 208 -20.90 0.33 -3.94
N PHE A 209 -19.80 1.07 -3.72
CA PHE A 209 -19.11 1.12 -2.44
C PHE A 209 -20.04 1.53 -1.27
N SER A 210 -20.91 2.52 -1.48
CA SER A 210 -21.91 2.96 -0.49
C SER A 210 -22.95 1.89 -0.18
N ASP A 211 -23.40 1.15 -1.18
CA ASP A 211 -24.38 0.07 -1.01
C ASP A 211 -23.75 -1.15 -0.30
N ASP A 212 -22.48 -1.46 -0.55
CA ASP A 212 -21.71 -2.48 0.19
C ASP A 212 -21.53 -2.10 1.66
N CYS A 213 -21.10 -0.86 1.93
CA CYS A 213 -20.95 -0.37 3.29
C CYS A 213 -22.27 -0.40 4.07
N PHE A 214 -23.39 -0.10 3.40
CA PHE A 214 -24.71 -0.19 4.02
C PHE A 214 -25.10 -1.63 4.33
N ARG A 215 -24.81 -2.58 3.43
CA ARG A 215 -25.05 -4.02 3.67
C ARG A 215 -24.24 -4.55 4.84
N GLN A 216 -22.98 -4.15 4.96
CA GLN A 216 -22.06 -4.70 5.96
C GLN A 216 -22.22 -4.04 7.34
N TRP A 217 -22.37 -2.71 7.37
CA TRP A 217 -22.27 -1.92 8.60
C TRP A 217 -23.52 -1.07 8.91
N GLY A 218 -24.50 -1.01 8.00
CA GLY A 218 -25.69 -0.17 8.16
C GLY A 218 -25.40 1.34 8.07
N VAL A 219 -24.23 1.73 7.58
CA VAL A 219 -23.80 3.14 7.43
C VAL A 219 -23.54 3.46 5.96
N ARG A 220 -23.59 4.75 5.61
CA ARG A 220 -23.19 5.23 4.29
C ARG A 220 -21.98 6.18 4.40
N PRO A 221 -21.01 6.07 3.47
CA PRO A 221 -19.80 6.87 3.48
C PRO A 221 -20.09 8.36 3.30
N ARG A 222 -19.27 9.20 3.93
CA ARG A 222 -19.25 10.67 3.78
C ARG A 222 -17.97 11.09 3.05
N PRO A 223 -17.92 10.99 1.72
CA PRO A 223 -16.67 11.14 0.95
C PRO A 223 -16.03 12.53 1.07
N TYR A 224 -16.82 13.57 1.33
CA TYR A 224 -16.37 14.96 1.45
C TYR A 224 -15.97 15.36 2.88
N TRP A 225 -16.12 14.46 3.85
CA TRP A 225 -15.94 14.82 5.26
C TRP A 225 -14.47 15.14 5.58
N ILE A 226 -13.54 14.25 5.20
CA ILE A 226 -12.11 14.43 5.49
C ILE A 226 -11.57 15.72 4.89
N THR A 227 -11.93 16.04 3.65
CA THR A 227 -11.44 17.26 2.98
C THR A 227 -12.06 18.53 3.55
N THR A 228 -13.33 18.48 3.98
CA THR A 228 -13.99 19.59 4.68
C THR A 228 -13.34 19.84 6.05
N VAL A 229 -13.06 18.78 6.79
CA VAL A 229 -12.54 18.80 8.16
C VAL A 229 -11.04 19.16 8.16
N TYR A 230 -10.24 18.53 7.30
CA TYR A 230 -8.78 18.66 7.32
C TYR A 230 -8.20 19.56 6.21
N GLY A 231 -9.05 20.19 5.40
CA GLY A 231 -8.65 21.21 4.41
C GLY A 231 -8.05 20.68 3.10
N GLY A 232 -7.86 19.37 2.95
CA GLY A 232 -7.33 18.75 1.72
C GLY A 232 -5.94 19.27 1.35
N LYS A 233 -5.81 19.93 0.19
CA LYS A 233 -4.55 20.57 -0.23
C LYS A 233 -4.31 21.95 0.40
N ASN A 234 -5.33 22.57 1.00
CA ASN A 234 -5.22 23.89 1.59
C ASN A 234 -4.69 23.83 3.03
N ILE A 235 -3.43 23.41 3.18
CA ILE A 235 -2.78 23.21 4.48
C ILE A 235 -1.66 24.21 4.77
N SER A 236 -1.43 25.21 3.91
CA SER A 236 -0.29 26.15 3.99
C SER A 236 -0.25 27.01 5.26
N SER A 237 -1.38 27.16 5.96
CA SER A 237 -1.46 27.86 7.25
C SER A 237 -0.84 27.09 8.42
N HIS A 238 -0.61 25.78 8.24
CA HIS A 238 0.02 24.93 9.25
C HIS A 238 1.54 25.07 9.21
N THR A 239 2.20 24.68 10.30
CA THR A 239 3.66 24.76 10.43
C THR A 239 4.24 23.51 11.08
N ASN A 240 5.53 23.29 10.84
CA ASN A 240 6.35 22.25 11.47
C ASN A 240 5.82 20.82 11.28
N ILE A 241 5.56 20.45 10.03
CA ILE A 241 5.20 19.07 9.66
C ILE A 241 6.21 18.59 8.64
N ILE A 242 6.79 17.42 8.91
CA ILE A 242 7.59 16.67 7.94
C ILE A 242 6.68 15.60 7.34
N PHE A 243 6.59 15.58 6.02
CA PHE A 243 5.95 14.52 5.25
C PHE A 243 7.02 13.66 4.60
N SER A 244 7.40 12.54 5.23
CA SER A 244 8.32 11.57 4.63
C SER A 244 7.54 10.57 3.78
N ASN A 245 8.05 10.21 2.60
CA ASN A 245 7.42 9.21 1.73
C ASN A 245 8.50 8.33 1.08
N GLY A 246 8.27 7.03 1.07
CA GLY A 246 9.07 6.10 0.28
C GLY A 246 8.79 6.24 -1.21
N GLU A 247 9.82 6.12 -2.06
CA GLU A 247 9.63 6.10 -3.52
C GLU A 247 8.91 4.84 -4.01
N LEU A 248 9.12 3.70 -3.32
CA LEU A 248 8.50 2.41 -3.62
C LEU A 248 7.16 2.22 -2.90
N ASP A 249 6.73 3.23 -2.14
CA ASP A 249 5.48 3.14 -1.40
C ASP A 249 4.31 3.56 -2.30
N PRO A 250 3.34 2.68 -2.59
CA PRO A 250 2.18 3.05 -3.39
C PRO A 250 1.31 4.14 -2.73
N TRP A 251 1.38 4.29 -1.41
CA TRP A 251 0.69 5.36 -0.68
C TRP A 251 1.29 6.75 -0.93
N SER A 252 2.55 6.83 -1.39
CA SER A 252 3.20 8.10 -1.71
C SER A 252 2.47 8.92 -2.78
N GLY A 253 1.72 8.24 -3.67
CA GLY A 253 0.88 8.89 -4.68
C GLY A 253 -0.26 9.72 -4.09
N GLY A 254 -0.71 9.41 -2.88
CA GLY A 254 -1.66 10.20 -2.10
C GLY A 254 -1.02 11.13 -1.07
N GLY A 255 0.31 11.14 -0.97
CA GLY A 255 1.05 11.90 0.04
C GLY A 255 1.53 13.27 -0.45
N VAL A 256 2.16 14.00 0.46
CA VAL A 256 2.84 15.27 0.18
C VAL A 256 4.29 15.00 -0.20
N THR A 257 4.63 15.10 -1.49
CA THR A 257 5.96 14.79 -2.03
C THR A 257 6.80 16.02 -2.40
N LYS A 258 6.27 17.23 -2.16
CA LYS A 258 6.94 18.51 -2.38
C LYS A 258 6.68 19.44 -1.19
N ASN A 259 7.64 20.30 -0.88
CA ASN A 259 7.47 21.31 0.17
C ASN A 259 6.26 22.19 -0.14
N VAL A 260 5.40 22.41 0.86
CA VAL A 260 4.25 23.31 0.78
C VAL A 260 4.64 24.70 1.28
N THR A 261 5.46 24.76 2.33
CA THR A 261 6.05 25.98 2.90
C THR A 261 7.46 25.66 3.44
N ASP A 262 8.16 26.65 3.98
CA ASP A 262 9.47 26.45 4.63
C ASP A 262 9.42 25.53 5.86
N THR A 263 8.23 25.33 6.45
CA THR A 263 8.03 24.51 7.66
C THR A 263 7.13 23.30 7.43
N LEU A 264 6.48 23.21 6.26
CA LEU A 264 5.76 22.03 5.77
C LEU A 264 6.60 21.38 4.68
N VAL A 265 7.52 20.51 5.11
CA VAL A 265 8.58 19.98 4.27
C VAL A 265 8.28 18.54 3.86
N ALA A 266 8.64 18.18 2.64
CA ALA A 266 8.53 16.82 2.13
C ALA A 266 9.92 16.18 2.04
N ILE A 267 10.03 14.92 2.49
CA ILE A 267 11.24 14.12 2.40
C ILE A 267 10.91 12.86 1.60
N VAL A 268 11.38 12.79 0.35
CA VAL A 268 11.25 11.57 -0.46
C VAL A 268 12.45 10.69 -0.21
N ILE A 269 12.22 9.40 0.04
CA ILE A 269 13.25 8.40 0.36
C ILE A 269 13.38 7.45 -0.84
N PRO A 270 14.36 7.66 -1.73
CA PRO A 270 14.59 6.74 -2.84
C PRO A 270 14.86 5.33 -2.32
N LYS A 271 14.24 4.35 -2.97
CA LYS A 271 14.24 2.93 -2.57
C LYS A 271 13.63 2.64 -1.17
N GLY A 272 12.94 3.60 -0.56
CA GLY A 272 12.15 3.35 0.63
C GLY A 272 10.77 2.82 0.25
N ALA A 273 10.34 1.72 0.88
CA ALA A 273 8.95 1.26 0.87
C ALA A 273 8.14 1.99 1.96
N HIS A 274 7.02 1.41 2.40
CA HIS A 274 6.11 2.06 3.34
C HIS A 274 6.81 2.38 4.68
N HIS A 275 6.91 3.67 5.00
CA HIS A 275 7.49 4.26 6.22
C HIS A 275 8.80 3.63 6.73
N LEU A 276 9.75 3.37 5.81
CA LEU A 276 11.06 2.78 6.15
C LEU A 276 11.86 3.62 7.18
N ASP A 277 11.69 4.94 7.16
CA ASP A 277 12.27 5.89 8.12
C ASP A 277 11.90 5.61 9.57
N LEU A 278 10.69 5.11 9.84
CA LEU A 278 10.23 4.78 11.20
C LEU A 278 10.75 3.44 11.72
N ARG A 279 11.29 2.58 10.86
CA ARG A 279 11.85 1.29 11.27
C ARG A 279 13.17 1.48 12.03
N ALA A 280 13.53 0.49 12.83
CA ALA A 280 14.80 0.48 13.54
C ALA A 280 15.98 0.52 12.55
N ASN A 281 17.10 1.11 12.99
CA ASN A 281 18.33 1.17 12.20
C ASN A 281 18.92 -0.23 11.99
N THR A 282 19.32 -0.54 10.76
CA THR A 282 20.00 -1.79 10.40
C THR A 282 21.23 -1.53 9.53
N ALA A 283 22.16 -2.49 9.48
CA ALA A 283 23.32 -2.42 8.60
C ALA A 283 22.96 -2.43 7.09
N PHE A 284 21.73 -2.81 6.74
CA PHE A 284 21.25 -2.90 5.37
C PHE A 284 20.46 -1.66 4.94
N ASP A 285 20.32 -0.67 5.81
CA ASP A 285 19.63 0.58 5.48
C ASP A 285 20.34 1.32 4.32
N PRO A 286 19.61 1.67 3.25
CA PRO A 286 20.14 2.51 2.20
C PRO A 286 20.60 3.86 2.77
N THR A 287 21.67 4.42 2.22
CA THR A 287 22.14 5.76 2.62
C THR A 287 21.03 6.82 2.54
N THR A 288 20.07 6.64 1.63
CA THR A 288 18.91 7.52 1.47
C THR A 288 18.03 7.59 2.71
N VAL A 289 17.71 6.46 3.37
CA VAL A 289 16.93 6.49 4.62
C VAL A 289 17.75 7.04 5.79
N LEU A 290 19.06 6.76 5.85
CA LEU A 290 19.93 7.32 6.89
C LEU A 290 20.00 8.85 6.80
N LEU A 291 20.05 9.40 5.58
CA LEU A 291 19.97 10.84 5.33
C LEU A 291 18.60 11.42 5.70
N ALA A 292 17.51 10.73 5.35
CA ALA A 292 16.15 11.14 5.72
C ALA A 292 15.97 11.24 7.24
N ARG A 293 16.30 10.17 7.98
CA ARG A 293 16.27 10.15 9.45
C ARG A 293 17.13 11.24 10.07
N SER A 294 18.32 11.49 9.51
CA SER A 294 19.20 12.56 9.98
C SER A 294 18.58 13.95 9.77
N LEU A 295 17.88 14.16 8.67
CA LEU A 295 17.17 15.41 8.36
C LEU A 295 15.92 15.57 9.25
N GLU A 296 15.15 14.51 9.48
CA GLU A 296 14.02 14.49 10.40
C GLU A 296 14.44 14.89 11.82
N VAL A 297 15.51 14.26 12.34
CA VAL A 297 16.07 14.60 13.66
C VAL A 297 16.58 16.03 13.69
N ARG A 298 17.14 16.56 12.60
CA ARG A 298 17.57 17.96 12.52
C ARG A 298 16.39 18.91 12.69
N TYR A 299 15.29 18.69 11.98
CA TYR A 299 14.07 19.48 12.14
C TYR A 299 13.49 19.35 13.55
N MET A 300 13.39 18.14 14.09
CA MET A 300 12.89 17.91 15.46
C MET A 300 13.71 18.65 16.51
N LYS A 301 15.05 18.60 16.42
CA LYS A 301 15.96 19.33 17.32
C LYS A 301 15.80 20.84 17.18
N GLN A 302 15.71 21.34 15.94
CA GLN A 302 15.51 22.77 15.68
C GLN A 302 14.19 23.25 16.30
N TRP A 303 13.12 22.50 16.09
CA TRP A 303 11.84 22.78 16.72
C TRP A 303 12.00 22.84 18.24
N ILE A 304 12.56 21.81 18.89
CA ILE A 304 12.74 21.79 20.36
C ILE A 304 13.48 23.04 20.85
N LYS A 305 14.55 23.44 20.15
CA LYS A 305 15.30 24.66 20.45
C LYS A 305 14.42 25.93 20.36
N ASP A 306 13.65 26.08 19.29
CA ASP A 306 12.77 27.23 19.07
C ASP A 306 11.67 27.32 20.14
N PHE A 307 11.17 26.18 20.60
CA PHE A 307 10.19 26.12 21.69
C PHE A 307 10.77 26.71 22.98
N TYR A 308 11.92 26.21 23.43
CA TYR A 308 12.55 26.70 24.65
C TYR A 308 13.00 28.16 24.53
N ALA A 309 13.44 28.60 23.35
CA ALA A 309 13.74 30.00 23.09
C ALA A 309 12.49 30.89 23.20
N SER A 310 11.33 30.43 22.71
CA SER A 310 10.06 31.17 22.80
C SER A 310 9.57 31.32 24.25
N LEU A 311 9.77 30.30 25.09
CA LEU A 311 9.42 30.35 26.52
C LEU A 311 10.28 31.37 27.28
N ARG A 312 11.58 31.42 26.97
CA ARG A 312 12.51 32.39 27.57
C ARG A 312 12.26 33.84 27.17
N ARG A 313 11.51 34.10 26.09
CA ARG A 313 11.13 35.46 25.66
C ARG A 313 9.81 35.93 26.28
N LYS A 314 9.03 35.03 26.89
CA LYS A 314 7.76 35.33 27.56
C LYS A 314 7.92 35.61 29.06
N HIS A 315 9.13 35.39 29.59
CA HIS A 315 9.58 35.79 30.93
C HIS A 315 10.70 36.82 30.78
#